data_AF-A0A6A8ABK7-F1
#
_entry.id   AF-A0A6A8ABK7-F1
#
_cell.length_a   1.000
_cell.length_b   1.000
_cell.length_c   1.000
_cell.angle_alpha   90.00
_cell.angle_beta   90.00
_cell.angle_gamma   90.00
#
_symmetry.space_group_name_H-M   'P 1'
#
loop_
_entity.id
_entity.type
_entity.pdbx_description
1 polymer ?
#
loop_
_entity_poly.entity_id
_entity_poly.type
_entity_poly.pdbx_seq_one_letter_code
_entity_poly.pdbx_strand_id
1 'polypeptide(L)' 'MTWQIVLNDGSRHEVSGDIHFESVRGSKRICPSPIAASGDILVRAVEQHDIVLESPHGHHYKAAVEMVDGKWRVVGL' A
#
# COMPACT_ATOMS: atom_id res chain seq x y z
N MET A 1 -9.79 10.64 -2.36
CA MET A 1 -8.51 10.59 -3.10
C MET A 1 -8.13 9.13 -3.18
N THR A 2 -7.73 8.65 -4.35
CA THR A 2 -7.68 7.22 -4.62
C THR A 2 -6.25 6.78 -4.87
N TRP A 3 -5.79 5.77 -4.12
CA TRP A 3 -4.47 5.18 -4.26
C TRP A 3 -4.56 3.94 -5.16
N GLN A 4 -3.41 3.46 -5.63
CA GLN A 4 -3.34 2.24 -6.42
C GLN A 4 -2.28 1.30 -5.82
N ILE A 5 -2.63 0.02 -5.68
CA ILE A 5 -1.65 -1.06 -5.49
C ILE A 5 -1.24 -1.54 -6.87
N VAL A 6 0.05 -1.53 -7.14
CA VAL A 6 0.65 -2.12 -8.34
C VAL A 6 1.39 -3.38 -7.92
N LEU A 7 0.90 -4.51 -8.42
CA LEU A 7 1.49 -5.83 -8.18
C LEU A 7 2.69 -6.08 -9.10
N ASN A 8 3.47 -7.13 -8.80
CA ASN A 8 4.65 -7.52 -9.57
C ASN A 8 4.36 -7.91 -11.02
N ASP A 9 3.11 -8.30 -11.33
CA ASP A 9 2.64 -8.54 -12.70
C ASP A 9 2.29 -7.24 -13.47
N GLY A 10 2.46 -6.07 -12.82
CA GLY A 10 2.15 -4.76 -13.38
C GLY A 10 0.68 -4.37 -13.34
N SER A 11 -0.21 -5.25 -12.82
CA SER A 11 -1.62 -4.92 -12.66
C SER A 11 -1.83 -3.86 -11.58
N ARG A 12 -2.74 -2.92 -11.85
CA ARG A 12 -3.05 -1.78 -10.98
C ARG A 12 -4.45 -1.94 -10.42
N HIS A 13 -4.57 -1.76 -9.10
CA HIS A 13 -5.82 -1.97 -8.39
C HIS A 13 -6.11 -0.82 -7.47
N GLU A 14 -7.35 -0.35 -7.54
CA GLU A 14 -7.81 0.76 -6.73
C GLU A 14 -7.82 0.40 -5.24
N VAL A 15 -7.25 1.27 -4.41
CA VAL A 15 -7.30 1.14 -2.96
C VAL A 15 -7.71 2.47 -2.33
N SER A 16 -8.62 2.37 -1.37
CA SER A 16 -9.04 3.48 -0.52
C SER A 16 -8.33 3.39 0.82
N GLY A 17 -7.79 4.50 1.31
CA GLY A 17 -7.17 4.55 2.62
C GLY A 17 -6.53 5.91 2.90
N ASP A 18 -6.45 6.24 4.18
CA ASP A 18 -5.76 7.45 4.65
C ASP A 18 -4.28 7.12 4.89
N ILE A 19 -3.50 7.25 3.81
CA ILE A 19 -2.08 6.92 3.82
C ILE A 19 -1.28 8.05 4.45
N HIS A 20 -0.62 7.75 5.56
CA HIS A 20 0.24 8.69 6.29
C HIS A 20 1.70 8.42 6.01
N PHE A 21 2.51 9.48 6.06
CA PHE A 21 3.96 9.42 5.89
C PHE A 21 4.66 9.99 7.11
N GLU A 22 5.72 9.32 7.54
CA GLU A 22 6.68 9.87 8.49
C GLU A 22 7.96 10.27 7.77
N SER A 23 8.62 11.32 8.26
CA SER A 23 9.95 11.72 7.80
C SER A 23 10.97 11.22 8.81
N VAL A 24 11.75 10.20 8.43
CA VAL A 24 12.80 9.62 9.27
C VAL A 24 14.14 9.93 8.62
N ARG A 25 14.95 10.78 9.26
CA ARG A 25 16.30 11.17 8.80
C ARG A 25 16.34 11.68 7.34
N GLY A 26 15.28 12.37 6.91
CA GLY A 26 15.17 12.93 5.55
C GLY A 26 14.55 11.97 4.52
N SER A 27 14.28 10.72 4.89
CA SER A 27 13.54 9.76 4.05
C SER A 27 12.05 9.75 4.43
N LYS A 28 11.16 9.84 3.43
CA LYS A 28 9.73 9.62 3.62
C LYS A 28 9.44 8.13 3.67
N ARG A 29 8.79 7.67 4.74
CA ARG A 29 8.34 6.30 4.90
C ARG A 29 6.83 6.27 5.10
N ILE A 30 6.16 5.26 4.54
CA ILE A 30 4.72 5.05 4.78
C ILE A 30 4.53 4.51 6.19
N CYS A 31 3.71 5.18 6.98
CA CYS A 31 3.24 4.67 8.25
C CYS A 31 2.23 3.53 8.02
N PRO A 32 2.13 2.54 8.92
CA PRO A 32 1.06 1.56 8.88
C PRO A 32 -0.31 2.24 8.77
N SER A 33 -0.94 2.11 7.62
CA SER A 33 -2.15 2.87 7.28
C SER A 33 -3.25 1.89 6.86
N PRO A 34 -4.46 1.99 7.43
CA PRO A 34 -5.56 1.10 7.08
C PRO A 34 -5.99 1.33 5.63
N ILE A 35 -6.31 0.23 4.94
CA ILE A 35 -6.72 0.25 3.54
C ILE A 35 -7.94 -0.64 3.28
N ALA A 36 -8.67 -0.31 2.21
CA ALA A 36 -9.79 -1.07 1.68
C ALA A 36 -9.64 -1.22 0.16
N ALA A 37 -9.77 -2.45 -0.32
CA ALA A 37 -9.82 -2.83 -1.73
C ALA A 37 -10.54 -4.19 -1.84
N SER A 38 -10.59 -4.74 -3.04
CA SER A 38 -11.07 -6.10 -3.25
C SER A 38 -10.21 -7.11 -2.47
N GLY A 39 -10.86 -8.05 -1.78
CA GLY A 39 -10.19 -8.97 -0.86
C GLY A 39 -9.18 -9.89 -1.54
N ASP A 40 -9.46 -10.33 -2.77
CA ASP A 40 -8.54 -11.12 -3.59
C ASP A 40 -7.25 -10.36 -3.90
N ILE A 41 -7.35 -9.07 -4.22
CA ILE A 41 -6.19 -8.21 -4.48
C ILE A 41 -5.35 -8.03 -3.21
N LEU A 42 -5.98 -7.82 -2.06
CA LEU A 42 -5.27 -7.65 -0.79
C LEU A 42 -4.52 -8.93 -0.39
N VAL A 43 -5.14 -10.11 -0.59
CA VAL A 43 -4.46 -11.39 -0.37
C VAL A 43 -3.26 -11.55 -1.29
N ARG A 44 -3.42 -11.28 -2.60
CA ARG A 44 -2.31 -11.33 -3.57
C ARG A 44 -1.19 -10.34 -3.23
N ALA A 45 -1.54 -9.17 -2.71
CA ALA A 45 -0.55 -8.16 -2.29
C ALA A 45 0.24 -8.62 -1.06
N VAL A 46 -0.40 -9.30 -0.10
CA VAL A 46 0.31 -9.91 1.04
C VAL A 46 1.28 -10.99 0.59
N GLU A 47 0.86 -11.87 -0.32
CA GLU A 47 1.70 -12.97 -0.82
C GLU A 47 2.98 -12.49 -1.53
N GLN A 48 2.96 -11.28 -2.09
CA GLN A 48 4.10 -10.73 -2.82
C GLN A 48 5.15 -10.07 -1.92
N HIS A 49 4.81 -9.71 -0.67
CA HIS A 49 5.64 -9.01 0.32
C HIS A 49 6.24 -7.65 -0.08
N ASP A 50 6.36 -7.34 -1.37
CA ASP A 50 6.76 -6.05 -1.93
C ASP A 50 5.76 -5.70 -3.05
N ILE A 51 5.12 -4.55 -2.90
CA ILE A 51 4.23 -3.94 -3.88
C ILE A 51 4.61 -2.48 -4.07
N VAL A 52 4.15 -1.89 -5.17
CA VAL A 52 4.25 -0.44 -5.35
C VAL A 52 2.91 0.19 -4.99
N LEU A 53 2.94 1.13 -4.06
CA LEU A 53 1.81 2.01 -3.75
C LEU A 53 1.95 3.28 -4.59
N GLU A 54 1.02 3.50 -5.52
CA GLU A 54 0.95 4.69 -6.37
C GLU A 54 -0.07 5.69 -5.80
N SER A 55 0.36 6.93 -5.64
CA SER A 55 -0.47 8.01 -5.09
C SER A 55 -1.41 8.58 -6.15
N PRO A 56 -2.47 9.32 -5.73
CA PRO A 56 -3.36 10.03 -6.66
C PRO A 56 -2.64 11.03 -7.58
N HIS A 57 -1.40 11.39 -7.26
CA HIS A 57 -0.58 12.33 -8.03
C HIS A 57 0.53 11.62 -8.84
N GLY A 58 0.50 10.29 -8.93
CA GLY A 58 1.46 9.50 -9.71
C GLY A 58 2.82 9.27 -9.04
N HIS A 59 2.92 9.49 -7.73
CA HIS A 59 4.15 9.15 -6.99
C HIS A 59 4.14 7.68 -6.58
N HIS A 60 5.27 6.99 -6.78
CA HIS A 60 5.43 5.59 -6.42
C HIS A 60 6.19 5.43 -5.12
N TYR A 61 5.72 4.52 -4.27
CA TYR A 61 6.34 4.17 -3.00
C TYR A 61 6.44 2.65 -2.89
N LYS A 62 7.57 2.16 -2.38
CA LYS A 62 7.68 0.75 -2.01
C LYS A 62 6.94 0.50 -0.72
N ALA A 63 6.14 -0.56 -0.70
CA ALA A 63 5.31 -0.89 0.44
C ALA A 63 5.04 -2.40 0.49
N ALA A 64 4.46 -2.83 1.61
CA ALA A 64 3.86 -4.15 1.75
C ALA A 64 2.42 -3.99 2.23
N VAL A 65 1.58 -4.97 1.91
CA VAL A 65 0.27 -5.12 2.54
C VAL A 65 0.40 -6.15 3.66
N GLU A 66 -0.30 -5.90 4.76
CA GLU A 66 -0.37 -6.82 5.89
C GLU A 66 -1.82 -6.88 6.41
N MET A 67 -2.16 -8.00 7.04
CA MET A 67 -3.40 -8.15 7.80
C MET A 67 -3.07 -8.30 9.28
N VAL A 68 -3.52 -7.34 10.09
CA VAL A 68 -3.30 -7.33 11.55
C VAL A 68 -4.63 -7.11 12.25
N ASP A 69 -4.96 -7.98 13.21
CA ASP A 69 -6.23 -7.96 13.94
C ASP A 69 -7.47 -7.91 13.03
N GLY A 70 -7.42 -8.64 11.91
CA GLY A 70 -8.50 -8.68 10.91
C GLY A 70 -8.63 -7.41 10.07
N LYS A 71 -7.67 -6.48 10.13
CA LYS A 71 -7.65 -5.24 9.34
C LYS A 71 -6.50 -5.23 8.36
N TRP A 72 -6.80 -4.87 7.12
CA TRP A 72 -5.80 -4.65 6.09
C TRP A 72 -5.12 -3.31 6.29
N ARG A 73 -3.80 -3.31 6.18
CA ARG A 73 -2.98 -2.10 6.22
C ARG A 73 -1.87 -2.17 5.19
N VAL A 74 -1.46 -1.00 4.70
CA VAL A 74 -0.22 -0.83 3.93
C VAL A 74 0.87 -0.31 4.85
N VAL A 75 2.09 -0.80 4.70
CA VAL A 75 3.27 -0.41 5.49
C VAL A 75 4.43 -0.05 4.56
N GLY A 76 5.27 0.92 4.94
CA GLY A 76 6.46 1.28 4.18
C GLY A 76 7.63 0.33 4.45
N LEU A 77 8.27 -0.14 3.37
CA LEU A 77 9.51 -0.91 3.41
C LEU A 77 10.72 -0.02 3.68
#